data_AF-A0A1H8Q2Q2-F1
#
_entry.id   AF-A0A1H8Q2Q2-F1
#
_cell.length_a   1.000
_cell.length_b   1.000
_cell.length_c   1.000
_cell.angle_alpha   90.00
_cell.angle_beta   90.00
_cell.angle_gamma   90.00
#
_symmetry.space_group_name_H-M   'P 1'
#
loop_
_entity.id
_entity.type
_entity.pdbx_description
1 polymer ?
#
loop_
_entity_poly.entity_id
_entity_poly.type
_entity_poly.pdbx_seq_one_letter_code
_entity_poly.pdbx_strand_id
1 'polypeptide(L)' 'MPALTAPAPTVPAPSAGPACGACPHPLAAHDAVGLRYCRATAISELDRGCVCRTA' A
#
# COMPACT_ATOMS: atom_id res chain seq x y z
N MET A 1 -36.59 31.53 -7.46
CA MET A 1 -36.25 30.13 -7.77
C MET A 1 -34.79 29.92 -7.41
N PRO A 2 -34.43 29.23 -6.31
CA PRO A 2 -33.02 28.93 -6.07
C PRO A 2 -32.60 27.76 -6.97
N ALA A 3 -31.50 27.94 -7.71
CA ALA A 3 -30.88 26.87 -8.47
C ALA A 3 -30.28 25.85 -7.50
N LEU A 4 -30.80 24.62 -7.50
CA LEU A 4 -30.17 23.51 -6.81
C LEU A 4 -28.87 23.17 -7.54
N THR A 5 -27.74 23.56 -6.96
CA THR A 5 -26.44 22.96 -7.29
C THR A 5 -26.43 21.56 -6.70
N ALA A 6 -26.39 20.56 -7.57
CA ALA A 6 -26.10 19.19 -7.16
C ALA A 6 -24.61 19.10 -6.75
N PRO A 7 -24.26 18.44 -5.64
CA PRO A 7 -22.86 18.23 -5.28
C PRO A 7 -22.19 17.32 -6.32
N ALA A 8 -20.96 17.67 -6.71
CA ALA A 8 -20.16 16.88 -7.63
C ALA A 8 -19.91 15.46 -7.07
N PRO A 9 -19.82 14.42 -7.94
CA PRO A 9 -19.53 13.07 -7.48
C PRO A 9 -18.13 13.02 -6.86
N THR A 10 -18.06 12.68 -5.57
CA THR A 10 -16.81 12.30 -4.91
C THR A 10 -16.28 11.04 -5.58
N VAL A 11 -15.26 11.18 -6.42
CA VAL A 11 -14.48 10.04 -6.87
C VAL A 11 -13.68 9.53 -5.67
N PRO A 12 -13.82 8.25 -5.26
CA PRO A 12 -12.94 7.72 -4.23
C PRO A 12 -11.50 7.79 -4.74
N ALA A 13 -10.63 8.44 -3.97
CA ALA A 13 -9.19 8.44 -4.23
C ALA A 13 -8.72 6.99 -4.38
N PRO A 14 -7.74 6.69 -5.26
CA PRO A 14 -7.21 5.35 -5.37
C PRO A 14 -6.73 4.93 -3.99
N SER A 15 -7.44 3.97 -3.39
CA SER A 15 -7.04 3.40 -2.12
C SER A 15 -5.62 2.91 -2.31
N ALA A 16 -4.66 3.62 -1.71
CA ALA A 16 -3.30 3.12 -1.61
C ALA A 16 -3.47 1.69 -1.07
N GLY A 17 -3.12 0.70 -1.89
CA GLY A 17 -3.31 -0.70 -1.54
C GLY A 17 -2.67 -0.99 -0.19
N PRO A 18 -2.93 -2.16 0.41
CA PRO A 18 -2.34 -2.51 1.70
C PRO A 18 -0.84 -2.20 1.69
N ALA A 19 -0.37 -1.49 2.72
CA ALA A 19 1.05 -1.20 2.89
C ALA A 19 1.75 -2.46 3.42
N CYS A 20 3.03 -2.63 3.09
CA CYS A 20 3.82 -3.68 3.71
C CYS A 20 4.29 -3.25 5.10
N GLY A 21 4.14 -4.12 6.10
CA GLY A 21 4.59 -3.84 7.47
C GLY A 21 6.12 -3.78 7.65
N ALA A 22 6.91 -4.10 6.61
CA ALA A 22 8.38 -4.13 6.67
C ALA A 22 9.08 -3.13 5.74
N CYS A 23 8.36 -2.48 4.81
CA CYS A 23 8.97 -1.60 3.82
C CYS A 23 7.99 -0.52 3.33
N PRO A 24 8.48 0.63 2.84
CA PRO A 24 7.65 1.81 2.58
C PRO A 24 6.85 1.77 1.27
N HIS A 25 6.89 0.66 0.52
CA HIS A 25 6.27 0.55 -0.80
C HIS A 25 5.01 -0.32 -0.76
N PRO A 26 4.10 -0.21 -1.76
CA PRO A 26 2.81 -0.90 -1.72
C PRO A 26 2.97 -2.43 -1.76
N LEU A 27 2.06 -3.15 -1.10
CA LEU A 27 2.03 -4.62 -1.11
C LEU A 27 1.89 -5.19 -2.53
N ALA A 28 1.18 -4.48 -3.41
CA ALA A 28 1.01 -4.88 -4.82
C ALA A 28 2.33 -4.94 -5.62
N ALA A 29 3.39 -4.24 -5.18
CA ALA A 29 4.70 -4.30 -5.82
C ALA A 29 5.52 -5.54 -5.42
N HIS A 30 4.99 -6.39 -4.53
CA HIS A 30 5.70 -7.57 -4.06
C HIS A 30 5.43 -8.76 -4.98
N ASP A 31 6.50 -9.44 -5.37
CA ASP A 31 6.41 -10.83 -5.79
C ASP A 31 6.27 -11.76 -4.55
N ALA A 32 5.89 -13.02 -4.78
CA ALA A 32 5.74 -14.03 -3.74
C ALA A 32 6.96 -14.15 -2.82
N VAL A 33 8.17 -14.02 -3.36
CA VAL A 33 9.41 -14.04 -2.56
C VAL A 33 9.51 -12.82 -1.65
N GLY A 34 9.25 -11.63 -2.19
CA GLY A 34 9.26 -10.37 -1.45
C GLY A 34 8.26 -10.39 -0.29
N LEU A 35 7.04 -10.91 -0.52
CA LEU A 35 6.02 -11.05 0.51
C LEU A 35 6.49 -11.93 1.67
N ARG A 36 7.09 -13.08 1.39
CA ARG A 36 7.55 -14.01 2.44
C ARG A 36 8.68 -13.39 3.26
N TYR A 37 9.66 -12.80 2.60
CA TYR A 37 10.79 -12.15 3.27
C TYR A 37 10.33 -10.99 4.17
N CYS A 38 9.47 -10.12 3.65
CA CYS A 38 8.98 -8.97 4.40
C CYS A 38 8.10 -9.39 5.58
N ARG A 39 7.26 -10.41 5.42
CA ARG A 39 6.49 -10.97 6.55
C ARG A 39 7.38 -11.53 7.64
N ALA A 40 8.40 -12.31 7.29
CA ALA A 40 9.35 -12.83 8.27
C ALA A 40 10.09 -11.70 9.00
N THR A 41 10.45 -10.64 8.27
CA THR A 41 11.10 -9.45 8.83
C THR A 41 10.19 -8.73 9.83
N ALA A 42 8.92 -8.49 9.47
CA ALA A 42 7.96 -7.84 10.34
C ALA A 42 7.61 -8.68 11.59
N ILE A 43 7.36 -9.98 11.42
CA ILE A 43 7.01 -10.89 12.52
C ILE A 43 8.16 -11.05 13.52
N SER A 44 9.40 -11.04 13.02
CA SER A 44 10.59 -11.19 13.85
C SER A 44 11.20 -9.85 14.29
N GLU A 45 10.56 -8.72 13.97
CA GLU A 45 11.01 -7.36 14.33
C GLU A 45 12.49 -7.09 13.97
N LEU A 46 12.90 -7.55 12.78
CA LEU A 46 14.30 -7.50 12.37
C LEU A 46 14.63 -6.15 11.74
N ASP A 47 15.65 -5.48 12.27
CA ASP A 47 16.20 -4.24 11.70
C ASP A 47 17.09 -4.55 10.49
N ARG A 48 16.47 -4.70 9.32
CA ARG A 48 17.13 -4.96 8.04
C ARG A 48 16.34 -4.40 6.86
N GLY A 49 17.02 -4.16 5.74
CA GLY A 49 16.38 -3.71 4.50
C GLY A 49 15.47 -4.77 3.86
N CYS A 50 14.67 -4.36 2.86
CA CYS A 50 13.80 -5.25 2.10
C CYS A 50 14.45 -5.77 0.81
N VAL A 51 14.10 -7.00 0.41
CA VAL A 51 14.56 -7.64 -0.85
C VAL A 51 13.67 -7.32 -2.06
N CYS A 52 12.69 -6.44 -1.87
CA CYS A 52 11.71 -6.11 -2.89
C CYS A 52 12.40 -5.38 -4.04
N ARG A 53 12.07 -5.79 -5.27
CA ARG A 53 12.68 -5.26 -6.50
C ARG A 53 11.93 -4.02 -7.02
N THR A 54 11.51 -3.14 -6.12
CA THR A 54 10.60 -2.03 -6.44
C THR A 54 10.99 -1.30 -7.73
N ALA A 55 9.99 -1.05 -8.60
CA ALA A 55 10.02 0.12 -9.49
C ALA A 55 9.59 1.35 -8.69
#